data_AF-A0A4R6R3L0-F1
#
_entry.id   AF-A0A4R6R3L0-F1
#
_cell.length_a   1.000
_cell.length_b   1.000
_cell.length_c   1.000
_cell.angle_alpha   90.00
_cell.angle_beta   90.00
_cell.angle_gamma   90.00
#
_symmetry.space_group_name_H-M   'P 1'
#
loop_
_entity.id
_entity.type
_entity.pdbx_description
1 polymer ?
#
loop_
_entity_poly.entity_id
_entity_poly.type
_entity_poly.pdbx_seq_one_letter_code
_entity_poly.pdbx_strand_id
1 'polypeptide(L)'
;MCAPPLPTAPRTPTRSATPSRGNPAGRSPRPRLSSPGRPCPHPSPACCSRSPGTARSGPCTTPAISCFPRQPGPGPAPSARRRAPGTSPRRSSASPRAGSCWRWDTPDSRLIRSVRSGRLRRVARGWYGNAVAVPRARRALRHGYRLTCIDAAELHGVWTPYRDEEERHTLHVYRPNGSTAAPGRMLTHSSRGRSWTEPDAVASLPLALEHAMRCLSGERAAILLESAMARRLMVPAEVQRLLDDAPAAVRSRIGSLSTASDSGSETRVVRWLRRRGFQVEQQVFVDGAGYVDLYVGGVLMEIDGRDGHSGPDAFAKDRRRDLRTGRHGLQILRLSYEQVWLTWEDTQDAVLETIAEVGAFGRRKMERLLAS
;
A
#
# COMPACT_ATOMS: atom_id res chain seq x y z
N MET A 1 -47.25 47.18 2.34
CA MET A 1 -45.89 46.71 1.99
C MET A 1 -46.07 45.47 1.13
N CYS A 2 -45.86 45.63 -0.18
CA CYS A 2 -46.12 44.61 -1.19
C CYS A 2 -44.89 43.70 -1.38
N ALA A 3 -45.14 42.41 -1.58
CA ALA A 3 -44.14 41.38 -1.81
C ALA A 3 -43.41 41.56 -3.17
N PRO A 4 -42.13 41.15 -3.29
CA PRO A 4 -41.37 41.20 -4.53
C PRO A 4 -41.74 40.06 -5.49
N PRO A 5 -41.56 40.23 -6.82
CA PRO A 5 -41.95 39.24 -7.83
C PRO A 5 -40.91 38.13 -8.00
N LEU A 6 -41.39 36.94 -8.39
CA LEU A 6 -40.61 35.74 -8.69
C LEU A 6 -39.85 35.86 -10.03
N PRO A 7 -38.64 35.27 -10.18
CA PRO A 7 -37.88 35.29 -11.42
C PRO A 7 -38.37 34.25 -12.44
N THR A 8 -38.38 34.68 -13.71
CA THR A 8 -38.75 33.94 -14.91
C THR A 8 -37.65 32.96 -15.37
N ALA A 9 -38.05 31.77 -15.81
CA ALA A 9 -37.17 30.73 -16.35
C ALA A 9 -36.74 31.01 -17.81
N PRO A 10 -35.50 30.65 -18.22
CA PRO A 10 -35.05 30.83 -19.60
C PRO A 10 -35.49 29.69 -20.54
N ARG A 11 -35.87 30.08 -21.77
CA ARG A 11 -36.27 29.20 -22.88
C ARG A 11 -35.05 28.50 -23.49
N THR A 12 -35.11 27.19 -23.66
CA THR A 12 -34.14 26.36 -24.41
C THR A 12 -34.46 26.35 -25.91
N PRO A 13 -33.46 26.48 -26.80
CA PRO A 13 -33.65 26.29 -28.24
C PRO A 13 -33.59 24.82 -28.64
N THR A 14 -34.57 24.41 -29.45
CA THR A 14 -34.69 23.13 -30.14
C THR A 14 -33.60 22.94 -31.19
N ARG A 15 -32.90 21.81 -31.15
CA ARG A 15 -31.96 21.37 -32.20
C ARG A 15 -32.42 20.05 -32.78
N SER A 16 -32.78 20.09 -34.05
CA SER A 16 -33.11 18.97 -34.93
C SER A 16 -31.84 18.24 -35.37
N ALA A 17 -31.82 16.91 -35.22
CA ALA A 17 -30.81 16.04 -35.81
C ALA A 17 -31.47 14.75 -36.35
N THR A 18 -31.31 14.57 -37.64
CA THR A 18 -31.68 13.43 -38.48
C THR A 18 -30.85 12.19 -38.15
N PRO A 19 -31.43 10.97 -38.10
CA PRO A 19 -30.65 9.74 -38.09
C PRO A 19 -30.57 9.11 -39.49
N SER A 20 -29.35 8.91 -40.00
CA SER A 20 -29.09 8.02 -41.13
C SER A 20 -29.05 6.57 -40.63
N ARG A 21 -29.93 5.73 -41.17
CA ARG A 21 -29.94 4.27 -40.97
C ARG A 21 -29.28 3.59 -42.17
N GLY A 22 -28.12 2.96 -41.93
CA GLY A 22 -27.58 1.90 -42.78
C GLY A 22 -28.12 0.55 -42.32
N ASN A 23 -28.50 -0.29 -43.29
CA ASN A 23 -29.11 -1.62 -43.12
C ASN A 23 -28.01 -2.73 -43.16
N PRO A 24 -28.31 -4.04 -43.00
CA PRO A 24 -27.62 -4.92 -42.06
C PRO A 24 -26.81 -6.03 -42.77
N ALA A 25 -25.90 -6.69 -42.04
CA ALA A 25 -25.26 -7.90 -42.54
C ALA A 25 -25.05 -8.93 -41.42
N GLY A 26 -25.43 -10.18 -41.70
CA GLY A 26 -24.67 -11.36 -41.27
C GLY A 26 -25.17 -12.12 -40.05
N ARG A 27 -25.95 -13.17 -40.30
CA ARG A 27 -26.20 -14.29 -39.37
C ARG A 27 -24.91 -15.10 -39.11
N SER A 28 -24.65 -15.41 -37.82
CA SER A 28 -24.25 -16.69 -37.15
C SER A 28 -23.46 -17.76 -37.95
N PRO A 29 -22.52 -18.54 -37.33
CA PRO A 29 -22.84 -19.35 -36.14
C PRO A 29 -21.73 -19.60 -35.08
N ARG A 30 -22.20 -20.05 -33.91
CA ARG A 30 -21.44 -20.59 -32.76
C ARG A 30 -20.61 -21.83 -33.11
N PRO A 31 -19.56 -22.12 -32.33
CA PRO A 31 -19.23 -23.51 -31.97
C PRO A 31 -19.12 -23.76 -30.46
N ARG A 32 -19.93 -24.73 -30.04
CA ARG A 32 -19.70 -25.88 -29.14
C ARG A 32 -18.90 -25.71 -27.83
N LEU A 33 -19.65 -25.89 -26.75
CA LEU A 33 -19.26 -26.38 -25.43
C LEU A 33 -18.39 -27.65 -25.54
N SER A 34 -17.28 -27.69 -24.80
CA SER A 34 -16.56 -28.92 -24.46
C SER A 34 -16.47 -29.01 -22.93
N SER A 35 -17.08 -30.06 -22.38
CA SER A 35 -17.05 -30.40 -20.95
C SER A 35 -15.65 -30.86 -20.51
N PRO A 36 -15.28 -30.67 -19.23
CA PRO A 36 -13.94 -30.95 -18.72
C PRO A 36 -13.70 -32.44 -18.47
N GLY A 37 -12.50 -32.90 -18.84
CA GLY A 37 -12.00 -34.23 -18.54
C GLY A 37 -11.76 -34.45 -17.04
N ARG A 38 -12.05 -35.67 -16.59
CA ARG A 38 -11.88 -36.17 -15.22
C ARG A 38 -10.40 -36.15 -14.76
N PRO A 39 -10.14 -35.98 -13.44
CA PRO A 39 -8.80 -36.06 -12.86
C PRO A 39 -8.41 -37.52 -12.55
N CYS A 40 -7.14 -37.86 -12.77
CA CYS A 40 -6.50 -39.09 -12.28
C CYS A 40 -5.70 -38.79 -10.99
N PRO A 41 -5.44 -39.82 -10.14
CA PRO A 41 -5.48 -39.66 -8.69
C PRO A 41 -4.12 -39.42 -8.01
N HIS A 42 -4.21 -38.85 -6.81
CA HIS A 42 -3.15 -38.81 -5.79
C HIS A 42 -2.55 -40.19 -5.49
N PRO A 43 -1.29 -40.22 -5.01
CA PRO A 43 -0.88 -41.17 -3.99
C PRO A 43 -0.61 -40.47 -2.66
N SER A 44 -1.21 -41.00 -1.59
CA SER A 44 -0.78 -40.86 -0.19
C SER A 44 -0.54 -42.28 0.37
N PRO A 45 -0.13 -42.45 1.62
CA PRO A 45 1.22 -42.23 2.15
C PRO A 45 1.81 -43.55 2.68
N ALA A 46 3.14 -43.66 2.74
CA ALA A 46 3.79 -44.80 3.40
C ALA A 46 4.34 -44.38 4.77
N CYS A 47 3.71 -44.96 5.80
CA CYS A 47 4.22 -45.08 7.16
C CYS A 47 5.58 -45.79 7.17
N CYS A 48 6.49 -45.35 8.05
CA CYS A 48 7.36 -46.26 8.79
C CYS A 48 7.65 -45.70 10.17
N SER A 49 7.21 -46.49 11.15
CA SER A 49 7.43 -46.42 12.58
C SER A 49 8.86 -46.82 12.94
N ARG A 50 9.41 -46.20 14.00
CA ARG A 50 10.16 -46.88 15.07
C ARG A 50 10.41 -45.93 16.25
N SER A 51 10.11 -46.47 17.43
CA SER A 51 10.05 -45.82 18.75
C SER A 51 11.42 -45.98 19.50
N PRO A 52 11.50 -45.91 20.85
CA PRO A 52 12.01 -44.75 21.58
C PRO A 52 13.21 -45.08 22.52
N GLY A 53 13.80 -44.06 23.12
CA GLY A 53 14.63 -44.17 24.33
C GLY A 53 14.61 -42.81 25.04
N THR A 54 13.88 -42.67 26.15
CA THR A 54 14.42 -42.70 27.55
C THR A 54 15.70 -41.89 27.72
N ALA A 55 15.96 -41.11 28.77
CA ALA A 55 15.27 -40.60 29.94
C ALA A 55 16.35 -39.79 30.67
N ARG A 56 16.04 -38.63 31.26
CA ARG A 56 16.34 -38.28 32.67
C ARG A 56 16.37 -36.78 32.91
N SER A 57 15.63 -36.46 33.96
CA SER A 57 15.55 -35.27 34.78
C SER A 57 16.82 -35.04 35.62
N GLY A 58 17.04 -33.79 36.04
CA GLY A 58 17.94 -33.46 37.15
C GLY A 58 18.52 -32.05 37.10
N PRO A 59 18.15 -31.12 38.01
CA PRO A 59 18.58 -29.72 38.03
C PRO A 59 19.72 -29.47 39.04
N CYS A 60 20.24 -28.23 39.07
CA CYS A 60 21.09 -27.55 40.08
C CYS A 60 22.25 -26.83 39.35
N THR A 61 22.77 -25.66 39.69
CA THR A 61 22.59 -24.70 40.79
C THR A 61 23.34 -23.44 40.37
N THR A 62 22.87 -22.27 40.81
CA THR A 62 23.60 -21.00 40.88
C THR A 62 24.84 -21.10 41.77
N PRO A 63 25.79 -20.14 41.66
CA PRO A 63 25.89 -19.19 42.77
C PRO A 63 26.07 -17.73 42.31
N ALA A 64 25.56 -16.85 43.17
CA ALA A 64 25.77 -15.41 43.17
C ALA A 64 27.11 -15.05 43.81
N ILE A 65 27.81 -14.03 43.30
CA ILE A 65 28.78 -13.24 44.09
C ILE A 65 28.64 -11.75 43.72
N SER A 66 28.83 -10.95 44.76
CA SER A 66 28.40 -9.59 45.08
C SER A 66 29.00 -8.41 44.31
N CYS A 67 28.24 -7.32 44.34
CA CYS A 67 28.61 -5.93 44.08
C CYS A 67 29.66 -5.37 45.07
N PHE A 68 30.50 -4.43 44.61
CA PHE A 68 30.73 -3.07 45.19
C PHE A 68 31.84 -2.32 44.42
N PRO A 69 31.98 -0.98 44.55
CA PRO A 69 32.38 -0.08 43.48
C PRO A 69 33.80 0.48 43.72
N ARG A 70 34.47 1.00 42.69
CA ARG A 70 35.63 1.88 42.87
C ARG A 70 35.45 3.15 42.05
N GLN A 71 35.43 4.27 42.78
CA GLN A 71 35.51 5.66 42.32
C GLN A 71 37.00 6.11 42.27
N PRO A 72 37.33 7.28 41.67
CA PRO A 72 38.40 7.47 40.70
C PRO A 72 39.71 8.02 41.27
N GLY A 73 40.80 7.88 40.49
CA GLY A 73 42.10 8.53 40.70
C GLY A 73 42.47 9.48 39.55
N PRO A 74 43.43 10.40 39.75
CA PRO A 74 43.45 11.73 39.17
C PRO A 74 44.06 11.80 37.76
N GLY A 75 43.56 12.74 36.96
CA GLY A 75 44.09 13.04 35.63
C GLY A 75 45.33 13.93 35.65
N PRO A 76 46.15 13.89 34.58
CA PRO A 76 47.09 14.96 34.26
C PRO A 76 46.49 15.95 33.23
N ALA A 77 46.96 17.19 33.34
CA ALA A 77 46.57 18.40 32.60
C ALA A 77 47.03 18.39 31.10
N PRO A 78 46.58 19.35 30.26
CA PRO A 78 46.39 19.16 28.83
C PRO A 78 47.65 19.44 28.00
N SER A 79 47.98 18.54 27.07
CA SER A 79 48.97 18.79 26.02
C SER A 79 48.32 19.01 24.66
N ALA A 80 48.57 20.19 24.11
CA ALA A 80 48.64 20.59 22.70
C ALA A 80 47.83 19.82 21.62
N ARG A 81 46.97 20.59 20.95
CA ARG A 81 46.21 20.28 19.73
C ARG A 81 47.07 19.59 18.66
N ARG A 82 46.64 18.41 18.22
CA ARG A 82 46.85 17.90 16.85
C ARG A 82 45.49 17.54 16.25
N ARG A 83 45.17 18.11 15.08
CA ARG A 83 44.00 17.75 14.27
C ARG A 83 44.08 16.28 13.89
N ALA A 84 43.15 15.46 14.36
CA ALA A 84 42.95 14.11 13.87
C ALA A 84 42.21 14.15 12.51
N PRO A 85 42.57 13.28 11.55
CA PRO A 85 41.86 13.17 10.27
C PRO A 85 40.43 12.67 10.49
N GLY A 86 39.53 13.12 9.62
CA GLY A 86 38.08 12.93 9.70
C GLY A 86 37.65 11.53 10.10
N THR A 87 36.77 11.50 11.11
CA THR A 87 35.99 10.34 11.53
C THR A 87 35.31 9.67 10.34
N SER A 88 35.65 8.39 10.15
CA SER A 88 34.96 7.43 9.28
C SER A 88 33.43 7.57 9.40
N PRO A 89 32.65 7.52 8.31
CA PRO A 89 31.20 7.58 8.42
C PRO A 89 30.73 6.34 9.19
N ARG A 90 30.16 6.59 10.37
CA ARG A 90 29.49 5.60 11.20
C ARG A 90 28.33 5.00 10.41
N ARG A 91 28.20 3.67 10.49
CA ARG A 91 26.97 2.93 10.15
C ARG A 91 25.78 3.63 10.81
N SER A 92 24.83 4.09 10.01
CA SER A 92 23.44 4.15 10.43
C SER A 92 22.87 2.73 10.32
N SER A 93 22.50 2.17 11.47
CA SER A 93 21.68 0.97 11.54
C SER A 93 20.26 1.33 11.08
N ALA A 94 19.94 1.10 9.82
CA ALA A 94 18.59 1.18 9.27
C ALA A 94 18.24 -0.13 8.55
N SER A 95 16.96 -0.48 8.63
CA SER A 95 16.24 -1.68 8.17
C SER A 95 16.77 -2.35 6.87
N PRO A 96 16.58 -3.67 6.65
CA PRO A 96 17.07 -4.32 5.45
C PRO A 96 16.38 -3.78 4.18
N ARG A 97 17.17 -3.44 3.16
CA ARG A 97 16.98 -3.86 1.74
C ARG A 97 16.07 -3.07 0.77
N ALA A 98 15.72 -1.81 0.97
CA ALA A 98 15.05 -1.05 -0.10
C ALA A 98 16.04 -0.55 -1.19
N GLY A 99 16.58 -1.47 -2.01
CA GLY A 99 17.36 -1.14 -3.22
C GLY A 99 18.87 -1.19 -3.04
N SER A 100 19.45 -2.40 -3.02
CA SER A 100 20.86 -2.74 -2.77
C SER A 100 21.90 -2.15 -3.74
N CYS A 101 21.90 -0.83 -3.82
CA CYS A 101 22.87 0.05 -4.41
C CYS A 101 23.45 0.91 -3.29
N TRP A 102 24.77 1.05 -3.29
CA TRP A 102 25.50 1.74 -2.24
C TRP A 102 26.37 2.82 -2.87
N ARG A 103 26.51 3.93 -2.15
CA ARG A 103 27.34 5.05 -2.56
C ARG A 103 28.75 4.93 -1.99
N TRP A 104 29.75 5.04 -2.86
CA TRP A 104 31.17 5.11 -2.50
C TRP A 104 31.79 6.35 -3.16
N ASP A 105 32.22 7.30 -2.34
CA ASP A 105 32.87 8.53 -2.81
C ASP A 105 34.34 8.31 -3.20
N THR A 106 35.04 7.46 -2.44
CA THR A 106 36.44 7.12 -2.68
C THR A 106 36.58 5.61 -2.76
N PRO A 107 37.25 5.06 -3.78
CA PRO A 107 37.54 3.64 -3.85
C PRO A 107 38.43 3.22 -2.67
N ASP A 108 37.98 2.25 -1.89
CA ASP A 108 38.79 1.60 -0.86
C ASP A 108 39.10 0.14 -1.27
N SER A 109 39.99 -0.51 -0.51
CA SER A 109 40.39 -1.90 -0.77
C SER A 109 39.21 -2.88 -0.69
N ARG A 110 38.16 -2.58 0.07
CA ARG A 110 36.96 -3.42 0.23
C ARG A 110 36.08 -3.37 -1.02
N LEU A 111 35.87 -2.17 -1.56
CA LEU A 111 35.15 -1.95 -2.80
C LEU A 111 35.88 -2.62 -3.97
N ILE A 112 37.19 -2.39 -4.10
CA ILE A 112 38.01 -2.98 -5.16
C ILE A 112 37.91 -4.51 -5.12
N ARG A 113 38.05 -5.12 -3.95
CA ARG A 113 37.91 -6.57 -3.77
C ARG A 113 36.52 -7.06 -4.18
N SER A 114 35.47 -6.37 -3.75
CA SER A 114 34.08 -6.76 -4.03
C SER A 114 33.72 -6.64 -5.51
N VAL A 115 34.31 -5.66 -6.22
CA VAL A 115 34.16 -5.51 -7.67
C VAL A 115 34.95 -6.59 -8.41
N ARG A 116 36.22 -6.83 -8.02
CA ARG A 116 37.05 -7.89 -8.61
C ARG A 116 36.43 -9.28 -8.44
N SER A 117 35.80 -9.55 -7.30
CA SER A 117 35.13 -10.82 -7.03
C SER A 117 33.73 -10.92 -7.66
N GLY A 118 33.28 -9.92 -8.44
CA GLY A 118 31.96 -9.88 -9.07
C GLY A 118 30.77 -9.68 -8.11
N ARG A 119 31.01 -9.48 -6.80
CA ARG A 119 29.97 -9.31 -5.79
C ARG A 119 29.25 -7.97 -5.93
N LEU A 120 29.99 -6.94 -6.33
CA LEU A 120 29.45 -5.63 -6.67
C LEU A 120 29.77 -5.29 -8.11
N ARG A 121 28.84 -4.62 -8.78
CA ARG A 121 29.02 -4.06 -10.12
C ARG A 121 28.75 -2.57 -10.06
N ARG A 122 29.56 -1.79 -10.79
CA ARG A 122 29.34 -0.35 -10.91
C ARG A 122 28.03 -0.10 -11.65
N VAL A 123 27.16 0.70 -11.05
CA VAL A 123 25.85 1.08 -11.60
C VAL A 123 25.92 2.46 -12.24
N ALA A 124 26.54 3.43 -11.55
CA ALA A 124 26.78 4.79 -12.01
C ALA A 124 28.04 5.34 -11.32
N ARG A 125 28.41 6.61 -11.59
CA ARG A 125 29.54 7.25 -10.88
C ARG A 125 29.27 7.26 -9.37
N GLY A 126 30.16 6.61 -8.62
CA GLY A 126 30.06 6.49 -7.16
C GLY A 126 28.98 5.51 -6.67
N TRP A 127 28.30 4.78 -7.56
CA TRP A 127 27.23 3.85 -7.19
C TRP A 127 27.55 2.42 -7.59
N TYR A 128 27.36 1.50 -6.65
CA TYR A 128 27.65 0.08 -6.83
C TYR A 128 26.49 -0.78 -6.33
N GLY A 129 26.07 -1.74 -7.13
CA GLY A 129 24.96 -2.64 -6.80
C GLY A 129 25.38 -4.10 -6.85
N ASN A 130 24.71 -4.94 -6.05
CA ASN A 130 24.86 -6.39 -6.12
C ASN A 130 23.84 -7.02 -7.11
N ALA A 131 23.82 -8.35 -7.20
CA ALA A 131 22.91 -9.07 -8.11
C ALA A 131 21.42 -8.84 -7.80
N VAL A 132 21.07 -8.58 -6.53
CA VAL A 132 19.69 -8.34 -6.08
C VAL A 132 19.30 -6.87 -6.10
N ALA A 133 20.15 -5.99 -6.65
CA ALA A 133 19.87 -4.57 -6.76
C ALA A 133 18.65 -4.29 -7.64
N VAL A 134 17.67 -3.60 -7.04
CA VAL A 134 16.37 -3.30 -7.64
C VAL A 134 16.57 -2.66 -9.03
N PRO A 135 16.05 -3.29 -10.11
CA PRO A 135 16.27 -2.80 -11.48
C PRO A 135 15.83 -1.35 -11.69
N ARG A 136 14.71 -0.94 -11.10
CA ARG A 136 14.18 0.44 -11.15
C ARG A 136 15.14 1.44 -10.51
N ALA A 137 15.68 1.13 -9.34
CA ALA A 137 16.69 1.98 -8.67
C ALA A 137 17.98 2.07 -9.49
N ARG A 138 18.46 0.95 -10.05
CA ARG A 138 19.64 0.96 -10.94
C ARG A 138 19.41 1.82 -12.18
N ARG A 139 18.21 1.78 -12.77
CA ARG A 139 17.85 2.62 -13.92
C ARG A 139 17.86 4.09 -13.53
N ALA A 140 17.20 4.48 -12.44
CA ALA A 140 17.22 5.87 -11.95
C ALA A 140 18.66 6.38 -11.76
N LEU A 141 19.50 5.60 -11.07
CA LEU A 141 20.89 5.97 -10.78
C LEU A 141 21.74 6.17 -12.04
N ARG A 142 21.55 5.35 -13.09
CA ARG A 142 22.27 5.50 -14.36
C ARG A 142 22.00 6.85 -15.03
N HIS A 143 20.84 7.43 -14.79
CA HIS A 143 20.45 8.75 -15.30
C HIS A 143 20.71 9.89 -14.29
N GLY A 144 21.38 9.61 -13.16
CA GLY A 144 21.68 10.62 -12.15
C GLY A 144 20.52 10.96 -11.20
N TYR A 145 19.47 10.13 -11.19
CA TYR A 145 18.32 10.30 -10.31
C TYR A 145 18.25 9.21 -9.24
N ARG A 146 17.41 9.42 -8.23
CA ARG A 146 17.07 8.44 -7.19
C ARG A 146 15.59 8.13 -7.20
N LEU A 147 15.20 6.93 -6.78
CA LEU A 147 13.80 6.47 -6.82
C LEU A 147 12.99 7.07 -5.65
N THR A 148 11.74 7.46 -5.88
CA THR A 148 10.88 8.08 -4.85
C THR A 148 9.38 7.81 -5.10
N CYS A 149 8.49 8.50 -4.39
CA CYS A 149 7.04 8.48 -4.57
C CYS A 149 6.49 7.04 -4.46
N ILE A 150 5.50 6.69 -5.29
CA ILE A 150 4.84 5.40 -5.31
C ILE A 150 5.80 4.23 -5.55
N ASP A 151 6.87 4.43 -6.35
CA ASP A 151 7.85 3.37 -6.60
C ASP A 151 8.71 3.08 -5.37
N ALA A 152 9.13 4.10 -4.63
CA ALA A 152 9.85 3.90 -3.38
C ALA A 152 8.92 3.38 -2.27
N ALA A 153 7.70 3.91 -2.18
CA ALA A 153 6.70 3.45 -1.21
C ALA A 153 6.43 1.93 -1.36
N GLU A 154 6.28 1.44 -2.59
CA GLU A 154 6.13 0.01 -2.87
C GLU A 154 7.34 -0.81 -2.37
N LEU A 155 8.56 -0.31 -2.55
CA LEU A 155 9.77 -1.00 -2.06
C LEU A 155 9.89 -1.00 -0.53
N HIS A 156 9.26 -0.06 0.16
CA HIS A 156 9.12 -0.05 1.62
C HIS A 156 7.98 -0.94 2.11
N GLY A 157 7.25 -1.60 1.20
CA GLY A 157 6.15 -2.51 1.52
C GLY A 157 4.79 -1.83 1.63
N VAL A 158 4.66 -0.56 1.27
CA VAL A 158 3.36 0.13 1.22
C VAL A 158 2.51 -0.47 0.10
N TRP A 159 1.22 -0.67 0.36
CA TRP A 159 0.25 -1.05 -0.65
C TRP A 159 0.06 0.08 -1.65
N THR A 160 0.14 -0.25 -2.93
CA THR A 160 -0.04 0.72 -4.00
C THR A 160 -1.30 0.46 -4.81
N PRO A 161 -2.05 1.51 -5.19
CA PRO A 161 -3.21 1.38 -6.07
C PRO A 161 -2.85 0.76 -7.42
N TYR A 162 -3.88 0.34 -8.15
CA TYR A 162 -3.69 -0.10 -9.53
C TYR A 162 -2.95 0.96 -10.35
N ARG A 163 -2.02 0.49 -11.15
CA ARG A 163 -1.21 1.24 -12.10
C ARG A 163 -1.35 0.53 -13.43
N ASP A 164 -1.74 1.26 -14.46
CA ASP A 164 -1.76 0.76 -15.83
C ASP A 164 -0.31 0.52 -16.34
N GLU A 165 -0.19 -0.07 -17.53
CA GLU A 165 1.09 -0.39 -18.12
C GLU A 165 1.97 0.85 -18.31
N GLU A 166 1.40 1.99 -18.70
CA GLU A 166 2.18 3.20 -18.92
C GLU A 166 2.75 3.77 -17.61
N GLU A 167 1.94 3.84 -16.57
CA GLU A 167 2.35 4.29 -15.24
C GLU A 167 3.40 3.33 -14.64
N ARG A 168 3.22 2.01 -14.78
CA ARG A 168 4.20 1.01 -14.30
C ARG A 168 5.59 1.18 -14.92
N HIS A 169 5.66 1.60 -16.17
CA HIS A 169 6.92 1.82 -16.88
C HIS A 169 7.52 3.22 -16.62
N THR A 170 6.75 4.13 -16.01
CA THR A 170 7.13 5.50 -15.69
C THR A 170 7.67 5.60 -14.26
N LEU A 171 9.01 5.77 -14.12
CA LEU A 171 9.62 5.80 -12.79
C LEU A 171 9.46 7.17 -12.13
N HIS A 172 9.02 7.17 -10.88
CA HIS A 172 9.02 8.35 -10.05
C HIS A 172 10.41 8.55 -9.44
N VAL A 173 11.04 9.65 -9.79
CA VAL A 173 12.43 9.91 -9.46
C VAL A 173 12.64 11.32 -8.93
N TYR A 174 13.69 11.57 -8.17
CA TYR A 174 14.02 12.92 -7.70
C TYR A 174 15.51 13.23 -7.87
N ARG A 175 15.79 14.52 -7.94
CA ARG A 175 17.14 15.09 -7.87
C ARG A 175 17.11 16.48 -7.23
N PRO A 176 18.20 16.93 -6.59
CA PRO A 176 18.37 18.31 -6.17
C PRO A 176 18.28 19.24 -7.38
N ASN A 177 17.65 20.41 -7.22
CA ASN A 177 17.47 21.42 -8.26
C ASN A 177 16.93 20.85 -9.59
N GLY A 178 16.01 19.89 -9.53
CA GLY A 178 15.47 19.23 -10.72
C GLY A 178 14.41 20.07 -11.41
N SER A 179 14.78 20.79 -12.48
CA SER A 179 13.83 21.42 -13.42
C SER A 179 13.84 20.81 -14.82
N THR A 180 14.70 19.82 -15.07
CA THR A 180 14.84 19.21 -16.41
C THR A 180 13.92 18.01 -16.57
N ALA A 181 13.26 17.91 -17.74
CA ALA A 181 12.54 16.73 -18.17
C ALA A 181 13.46 15.49 -18.05
N ALA A 182 13.09 14.53 -17.21
CA ALA A 182 13.88 13.33 -17.05
C ALA A 182 13.75 12.44 -18.30
N PRO A 183 14.85 11.84 -18.77
CA PRO A 183 14.83 11.02 -19.97
C PRO A 183 14.07 9.71 -19.74
N GLY A 184 13.44 9.22 -20.82
CA GLY A 184 12.89 7.86 -20.93
C GLY A 184 11.95 7.48 -19.80
N ARG A 185 10.66 7.87 -19.88
CA ARG A 185 9.58 7.50 -18.94
C ARG A 185 9.99 7.65 -17.47
N MET A 186 10.29 8.88 -17.06
CA MET A 186 10.61 9.24 -15.68
C MET A 186 9.87 10.52 -15.27
N LEU A 187 9.11 10.44 -14.18
CA LEU A 187 8.44 11.58 -13.58
C LEU A 187 9.31 12.16 -12.47
N THR A 188 9.74 13.42 -12.64
CA THR A 188 10.67 14.07 -11.70
C THR A 188 9.94 14.78 -10.57
N HIS A 189 10.41 14.55 -9.36
CA HIS A 189 10.05 15.29 -8.16
C HIS A 189 11.19 16.23 -7.78
N SER A 190 10.86 17.46 -7.45
CA SER A 190 11.83 18.45 -6.98
C SER A 190 12.08 18.26 -5.49
N SER A 191 13.35 18.06 -5.12
CA SER A 191 13.77 18.30 -3.73
C SER A 191 13.82 19.81 -3.50
N ARG A 192 13.30 20.27 -2.35
CA ARG A 192 13.40 21.67 -1.91
C ARG A 192 14.86 22.10 -1.63
N GLY A 193 15.79 21.15 -1.54
CA GLY A 193 17.20 21.38 -1.25
C GLY A 193 18.10 21.43 -2.49
N ARG A 194 19.20 22.19 -2.36
CA ARG A 194 20.29 22.25 -3.36
C ARG A 194 21.21 21.03 -3.33
N SER A 195 21.07 20.17 -2.32
CA SER A 195 21.84 18.96 -2.12
C SER A 195 20.93 17.75 -1.93
N TRP A 196 21.51 16.56 -2.04
CA TRP A 196 20.81 15.33 -1.65
C TRP A 196 20.55 15.37 -0.13
N THR A 197 19.31 15.15 0.27
CA THR A 197 18.88 15.12 1.67
C THR A 197 19.19 13.79 2.34
N GLU A 198 19.37 12.74 1.55
CA GLU A 198 19.55 11.36 2.01
C GLU A 198 20.73 10.72 1.26
N PRO A 199 21.37 9.66 1.80
CA PRO A 199 22.48 8.99 1.14
C PRO A 199 22.04 7.86 0.19
N ASP A 200 20.83 7.34 0.34
CA ASP A 200 20.38 6.09 -0.29
C ASP A 200 19.85 6.25 -1.72
N ALA A 201 19.85 5.17 -2.50
CA ALA A 201 19.39 5.15 -3.89
C ALA A 201 17.86 5.26 -4.04
N VAL A 202 17.16 4.87 -2.99
CA VAL A 202 15.71 4.91 -2.85
C VAL A 202 15.43 5.85 -1.69
N ALA A 203 14.53 6.81 -1.90
CA ALA A 203 14.11 7.76 -0.87
C ALA A 203 13.58 7.01 0.37
N SER A 204 13.80 7.57 1.55
CA SER A 204 13.15 7.11 2.77
C SER A 204 11.63 7.10 2.62
N LEU A 205 10.93 6.29 3.41
CA LEU A 205 9.47 6.24 3.35
C LEU A 205 8.80 7.62 3.58
N PRO A 206 9.22 8.44 4.58
CA PRO A 206 8.67 9.79 4.74
C PRO A 206 8.86 10.67 3.51
N LEU A 207 10.06 10.69 2.91
CA LEU A 207 10.33 11.49 1.71
C LEU A 207 9.58 10.96 0.48
N ALA A 208 9.41 9.64 0.37
CA ALA A 208 8.62 9.02 -0.69
C ALA A 208 7.14 9.44 -0.59
N LEU A 209 6.56 9.38 0.61
CA LEU A 209 5.17 9.79 0.86
C LEU A 209 4.98 11.30 0.68
N GLU A 210 5.95 12.13 1.08
CA GLU A 210 5.94 13.56 0.80
C GLU A 210 5.82 13.86 -0.71
N HIS A 211 6.63 13.18 -1.53
CA HIS A 211 6.53 13.31 -2.99
C HIS A 211 5.19 12.76 -3.52
N ALA A 212 4.70 11.64 -2.97
CA ALA A 212 3.43 11.03 -3.37
C ALA A 212 2.23 11.93 -3.09
N MET A 213 2.19 12.61 -1.95
CA MET A 213 1.12 13.54 -1.61
C MET A 213 0.98 14.67 -2.64
N ARG A 214 2.10 15.17 -3.17
CA ARG A 214 2.09 16.24 -4.19
C ARG A 214 1.79 15.74 -5.58
N CYS A 215 2.29 14.56 -5.91
CA CYS A 215 2.21 13.96 -7.24
C CYS A 215 0.88 13.29 -7.55
N LEU A 216 0.36 12.49 -6.62
CA LEU A 216 -0.77 11.61 -6.87
C LEU A 216 -2.08 12.33 -6.58
N SER A 217 -3.20 11.78 -7.06
CA SER A 217 -4.54 12.24 -6.67
C SER A 217 -4.76 12.11 -5.16
N GLY A 218 -5.75 12.84 -4.61
CA GLY A 218 -6.01 12.83 -3.17
C GLY A 218 -6.33 11.46 -2.61
N GLU A 219 -7.09 10.68 -3.37
CA GLU A 219 -7.41 9.28 -3.06
C GLU A 219 -6.17 8.39 -3.06
N ARG A 220 -5.34 8.44 -4.11
CA ARG A 220 -4.14 7.61 -4.21
C ARG A 220 -3.12 7.96 -3.11
N ALA A 221 -2.97 9.24 -2.78
CA ALA A 221 -2.14 9.67 -1.66
C ALA A 221 -2.69 9.15 -0.32
N ALA A 222 -4.00 9.25 -0.07
CA ALA A 222 -4.62 8.71 1.14
C ALA A 222 -4.38 7.20 1.28
N ILE A 223 -4.55 6.44 0.20
CA ILE A 223 -4.29 4.99 0.18
C ILE A 223 -2.86 4.66 0.63
N LEU A 224 -1.86 5.39 0.12
CA LEU A 224 -0.46 5.18 0.52
C LEU A 224 -0.22 5.51 2.00
N LEU A 225 -0.79 6.62 2.49
CA LEU A 225 -0.64 7.06 3.88
C LEU A 225 -1.33 6.08 4.85
N GLU A 226 -2.57 5.69 4.57
CA GLU A 226 -3.32 4.72 5.38
C GLU A 226 -2.63 3.35 5.35
N SER A 227 -2.16 2.91 4.19
CA SER A 227 -1.38 1.68 4.11
C SER A 227 -0.08 1.73 4.92
N ALA A 228 0.60 2.87 4.99
CA ALA A 228 1.82 2.98 5.79
C ALA A 228 1.52 2.82 7.29
N MET A 229 0.37 3.35 7.75
CA MET A 229 -0.11 3.19 9.13
C MET A 229 -0.57 1.76 9.41
N ALA A 230 -1.43 1.18 8.56
CA ALA A 230 -1.97 -0.17 8.74
C ALA A 230 -0.85 -1.23 8.81
N ARG A 231 0.20 -1.07 7.99
CA ARG A 231 1.39 -1.95 7.99
C ARG A 231 2.40 -1.63 9.08
N ARG A 232 2.11 -0.65 9.96
CA ARG A 232 3.00 -0.19 11.04
C ARG A 232 4.37 0.27 10.53
N LEU A 233 4.43 0.72 9.28
CA LEU A 233 5.64 1.30 8.68
C LEU A 233 5.85 2.74 9.16
N MET A 234 4.76 3.41 9.53
CA MET A 234 4.76 4.72 10.18
C MET A 234 3.67 4.75 11.25
N VAL A 235 3.94 5.46 12.35
CA VAL A 235 2.90 5.72 13.35
C VAL A 235 2.02 6.90 12.92
N PRO A 236 0.76 7.00 13.41
CA PRO A 236 -0.15 8.08 13.02
C PRO A 236 0.42 9.50 13.20
N ALA A 237 1.20 9.72 14.27
CA ALA A 237 1.86 11.01 14.52
C ALA A 237 2.91 11.39 13.45
N GLU A 238 3.56 10.41 12.81
CA GLU A 238 4.49 10.68 11.71
C GLU A 238 3.76 11.08 10.43
N VAL A 239 2.64 10.39 10.14
CA VAL A 239 1.78 10.74 9.01
C VAL A 239 1.13 12.11 9.20
N GLN A 240 0.70 12.43 10.43
CA GLN A 240 0.15 13.75 10.73
C GLN A 240 1.19 14.86 10.51
N ARG A 241 2.44 14.67 10.92
CA ARG A 241 3.51 15.64 10.65
C ARG A 241 3.74 15.87 9.15
N LEU A 242 3.72 14.79 8.35
CA LEU A 242 3.80 14.92 6.89
C LEU A 242 2.65 15.75 6.32
N LEU A 243 1.43 15.54 6.82
CA LEU A 243 0.27 16.33 6.44
C LEU A 243 0.48 17.78 6.86
N ASP A 244 0.84 18.06 8.10
CA ASP A 244 1.01 19.41 8.63
C ASP A 244 2.01 20.25 7.82
N ASP A 245 3.11 19.63 7.37
CA ASP A 245 4.15 20.23 6.52
C ASP A 245 3.74 20.39 5.04
N ALA A 246 2.61 19.80 4.63
CA ALA A 246 2.11 19.89 3.27
C ALA A 246 1.30 21.19 3.04
N PRO A 247 1.34 21.75 1.81
CA PRO A 247 0.50 22.89 1.47
C PRO A 247 -0.99 22.62 1.72
N ALA A 248 -1.75 23.64 2.12
CA ALA A 248 -3.17 23.50 2.46
C ALA A 248 -4.00 22.85 1.34
N ALA A 249 -3.72 23.18 0.07
CA ALA A 249 -4.38 22.57 -1.08
C ALA A 249 -4.10 21.05 -1.20
N VAL A 250 -2.88 20.61 -0.86
CA VAL A 250 -2.51 19.19 -0.86
C VAL A 250 -3.25 18.47 0.28
N ARG A 251 -3.24 19.02 1.50
CA ARG A 251 -3.98 18.47 2.64
C ARG A 251 -5.47 18.37 2.34
N SER A 252 -6.07 19.45 1.82
CA SER A 252 -7.50 19.50 1.50
C SER A 252 -7.89 18.46 0.46
N ARG A 253 -7.04 18.23 -0.55
CA ARG A 253 -7.28 17.20 -1.58
C ARG A 253 -7.20 15.79 -1.00
N ILE A 254 -6.33 15.56 -0.01
CA ILE A 254 -6.21 14.27 0.69
C ILE A 254 -7.37 14.08 1.67
N GLY A 255 -7.85 15.13 2.33
CA GLY A 255 -8.93 15.04 3.30
C GLY A 255 -8.55 14.23 4.54
N SER A 256 -9.55 13.73 5.27
CA SER A 256 -9.33 12.89 6.45
C SER A 256 -8.77 11.51 6.06
N LEU A 257 -7.99 10.94 6.97
CA LEU A 257 -7.45 9.60 6.88
C LEU A 257 -8.09 8.69 7.94
N SER A 258 -8.12 7.39 7.65
CA SER A 258 -8.56 6.34 8.57
C SER A 258 -7.44 5.32 8.81
N THR A 259 -7.39 4.74 10.00
CA THR A 259 -6.54 3.57 10.30
C THR A 259 -7.32 2.26 10.28
N ALA A 260 -8.62 2.31 9.93
CA ALA A 260 -9.51 1.15 9.99
C ALA A 260 -9.59 0.34 8.69
N SER A 261 -8.94 0.81 7.61
CA SER A 261 -8.84 0.07 6.35
C SER A 261 -7.57 -0.78 6.34
N ASP A 262 -7.72 -2.08 6.10
CA ASP A 262 -6.60 -3.02 6.03
C ASP A 262 -6.03 -3.15 4.62
N SER A 263 -6.79 -2.72 3.61
CA SER A 263 -6.39 -2.66 2.21
C SER A 263 -6.68 -1.30 1.56
N GLY A 264 -5.93 -0.98 0.50
CA GLY A 264 -6.20 0.23 -0.27
C GLY A 264 -7.50 0.16 -1.09
N SER A 265 -8.03 -1.04 -1.34
CA SER A 265 -9.37 -1.22 -1.93
C SER A 265 -10.45 -0.74 -0.95
N GLU A 266 -10.35 -1.12 0.33
CA GLU A 266 -11.24 -0.60 1.38
C GLU A 266 -11.15 0.91 1.51
N THR A 267 -9.94 1.47 1.59
CA THR A 267 -9.74 2.92 1.63
C THR A 267 -10.46 3.61 0.46
N ARG A 268 -10.34 3.08 -0.76
CA ARG A 268 -11.00 3.65 -1.96
C ARG A 268 -12.52 3.64 -1.83
N VAL A 269 -13.12 2.51 -1.47
CA VAL A 269 -14.59 2.35 -1.34
C VAL A 269 -15.14 3.22 -0.21
N VAL A 270 -14.53 3.18 0.98
CA VAL A 270 -14.95 3.96 2.15
C VAL A 270 -14.92 5.45 1.85
N ARG A 271 -13.84 5.94 1.21
CA ARG A 271 -13.71 7.35 0.85
C ARG A 271 -14.74 7.77 -0.20
N TRP A 272 -15.01 6.91 -1.17
CA TRP A 272 -16.03 7.16 -2.18
C TRP A 272 -17.44 7.27 -1.57
N LEU A 273 -17.81 6.35 -0.68
CA LEU A 273 -19.08 6.36 0.05
C LEU A 273 -19.22 7.60 0.95
N ARG A 274 -18.21 7.90 1.76
CA ARG A 274 -18.23 9.08 2.65
C ARG A 274 -18.36 10.39 1.87
N ARG A 275 -17.71 10.52 0.72
CA ARG A 275 -17.86 11.70 -0.17
C ARG A 275 -19.28 11.87 -0.72
N ARG A 276 -20.10 10.82 -0.73
CA ARG A 276 -21.51 10.83 -1.12
C ARG A 276 -22.46 11.03 0.06
N GLY A 277 -21.94 11.30 1.26
CA GLY A 277 -22.73 11.56 2.46
C GLY A 277 -23.18 10.30 3.22
N PHE A 278 -22.71 9.11 2.81
CA PHE A 278 -23.00 7.89 3.56
C PHE A 278 -22.22 7.85 4.87
N GLN A 279 -22.89 7.40 5.93
CA GLN A 279 -22.25 6.98 7.18
C GLN A 279 -21.69 5.57 6.97
N VAL A 280 -20.37 5.45 7.08
CA VAL A 280 -19.64 4.20 6.84
C VAL A 280 -18.95 3.77 8.13
N GLU A 281 -19.39 2.64 8.65
CA GLU A 281 -18.76 1.93 9.74
C GLU A 281 -17.80 0.90 9.16
N GLN A 282 -16.59 0.79 9.72
CA GLN A 282 -15.54 -0.11 9.26
C GLN A 282 -15.26 -1.15 10.34
N GLN A 283 -14.82 -2.35 9.95
CA GLN A 283 -14.48 -3.44 10.88
C GLN A 283 -15.65 -3.78 11.82
N VAL A 284 -16.84 -3.99 11.24
CA VAL A 284 -18.07 -4.24 12.00
C VAL A 284 -18.14 -5.69 12.43
N PHE A 285 -18.23 -5.92 13.74
CA PHE A 285 -18.44 -7.26 14.28
C PHE A 285 -19.91 -7.65 14.17
N VAL A 286 -20.19 -8.77 13.49
CA VAL A 286 -21.53 -9.33 13.37
C VAL A 286 -21.53 -10.71 14.03
N ASP A 287 -22.43 -10.92 14.99
CA ASP A 287 -22.53 -12.21 15.67
C ASP A 287 -22.73 -13.36 14.66
N GLY A 288 -22.02 -14.46 14.87
CA GLY A 288 -21.97 -15.60 13.96
C GLY A 288 -21.17 -15.40 12.67
N ALA A 289 -21.00 -14.16 12.16
CA ALA A 289 -20.29 -13.86 10.92
C ALA A 289 -18.88 -13.27 11.11
N GLY A 290 -18.54 -12.78 12.31
CA GLY A 290 -17.24 -12.17 12.60
C GLY A 290 -17.12 -10.73 12.07
N TYR A 291 -15.90 -10.26 11.86
CA TYR A 291 -15.62 -8.90 11.39
C TYR A 291 -15.81 -8.75 9.89
N VAL A 292 -16.72 -7.86 9.49
CA VAL A 292 -16.96 -7.47 8.10
C VAL A 292 -16.29 -6.12 7.84
N ASP A 293 -15.70 -5.94 6.66
CA ASP A 293 -14.88 -4.76 6.35
C ASP A 293 -15.66 -3.45 6.51
N LEU A 294 -16.92 -3.43 6.07
CA LEU A 294 -17.78 -2.26 6.23
C LEU A 294 -19.28 -2.56 6.37
N TYR A 295 -19.96 -1.61 7.00
CA TYR A 295 -21.41 -1.49 7.03
C TYR A 295 -21.81 -0.08 6.58
N VAL A 296 -22.73 0.00 5.63
CA VAL A 296 -23.20 1.27 5.06
C VAL A 296 -24.65 1.18 4.62
N GLY A 297 -25.49 2.11 5.09
CA GLY A 297 -26.88 2.22 4.63
C GLY A 297 -27.75 0.98 4.85
N GLY A 298 -27.35 0.03 5.70
CA GLY A 298 -28.03 -1.25 5.88
C GLY A 298 -27.40 -2.42 5.12
N VAL A 299 -26.31 -2.20 4.39
CA VAL A 299 -25.61 -3.23 3.62
C VAL A 299 -24.26 -3.52 4.27
N LEU A 300 -23.97 -4.80 4.51
CA LEU A 300 -22.64 -5.29 4.88
C LEU A 300 -21.83 -5.50 3.60
N MET A 301 -20.56 -5.12 3.58
CA MET A 301 -19.69 -5.40 2.43
C MET A 301 -18.32 -5.93 2.84
N GLU A 302 -17.81 -6.83 2.02
CA GLU A 302 -16.43 -7.33 2.06
C GLU A 302 -15.72 -6.93 0.78
N ILE A 303 -14.46 -6.52 0.90
CA ILE A 303 -13.67 -6.00 -0.21
C ILE A 303 -12.42 -6.87 -0.35
N ASP A 304 -12.39 -7.68 -1.41
CA ASP A 304 -11.27 -8.56 -1.65
C ASP A 304 -10.02 -7.77 -2.07
N GLY A 305 -8.92 -8.08 -1.38
CA GLY A 305 -7.59 -7.60 -1.71
C GLY A 305 -7.04 -8.28 -2.98
N ARG A 306 -5.97 -7.70 -3.52
CA ARG A 306 -5.29 -8.16 -4.74
C ARG A 306 -4.78 -9.61 -4.68
N ASP A 307 -4.40 -10.06 -3.48
CA ASP A 307 -3.82 -11.38 -3.22
C ASP A 307 -4.86 -12.34 -2.62
N GLY A 308 -6.12 -12.23 -3.09
CA GLY A 308 -7.29 -12.95 -2.56
C GLY A 308 -6.93 -14.34 -2.09
N HIS A 309 -7.24 -14.63 -0.82
CA HIS A 309 -6.93 -15.88 -0.12
C HIS A 309 -7.59 -17.08 -0.81
N SER A 310 -7.01 -17.52 -1.94
CA SER A 310 -7.50 -18.64 -2.74
C SER A 310 -6.74 -19.89 -2.32
N GLY A 311 -6.93 -20.28 -1.05
CA GLY A 311 -6.47 -21.56 -0.51
C GLY A 311 -7.66 -22.49 -0.24
N PRO A 312 -7.52 -23.83 -0.37
CA PRO A 312 -8.58 -24.79 -0.04
C PRO A 312 -9.17 -24.61 1.38
N ASP A 313 -8.35 -24.15 2.34
CA ASP A 313 -8.77 -23.83 3.71
C ASP A 313 -9.62 -22.56 3.82
N ALA A 314 -9.45 -21.60 2.91
CA ALA A 314 -10.29 -20.40 2.84
C ALA A 314 -11.73 -20.79 2.45
N PHE A 315 -11.91 -21.67 1.45
CA PHE A 315 -13.22 -22.14 1.01
C PHE A 315 -14.05 -22.85 2.11
N ALA A 316 -13.40 -23.56 3.04
CA ALA A 316 -14.11 -24.24 4.14
C ALA A 316 -14.44 -23.30 5.33
N LYS A 317 -13.68 -22.21 5.48
CA LYS A 317 -13.94 -21.13 6.45
C LYS A 317 -15.06 -20.22 5.94
N ASP A 318 -15.02 -19.91 4.65
CA ASP A 318 -15.97 -19.04 3.95
C ASP A 318 -17.39 -19.65 3.93
N ARG A 319 -17.51 -20.94 3.61
CA ARG A 319 -18.81 -21.65 3.67
C ARG A 319 -19.41 -21.75 5.08
N ARG A 320 -18.59 -21.85 6.13
CA ARG A 320 -19.06 -21.83 7.52
C ARG A 320 -19.51 -20.43 7.97
N ARG A 321 -18.91 -19.40 7.40
CA ARG A 321 -19.24 -17.99 7.63
C ARG A 321 -20.54 -17.63 6.92
N ASP A 322 -20.66 -17.98 5.64
CA ASP A 322 -21.85 -17.71 4.82
C ASP A 322 -23.11 -18.41 5.38
N LEU A 323 -22.97 -19.65 5.87
CA LEU A 323 -24.05 -20.37 6.55
C LEU A 323 -24.53 -19.71 7.85
N ARG A 324 -23.70 -18.87 8.49
CA ARG A 324 -24.04 -18.20 9.75
C ARG A 324 -24.56 -16.79 9.52
N THR A 325 -23.99 -16.02 8.58
CA THR A 325 -24.56 -14.73 8.16
C THR A 325 -25.98 -14.89 7.60
N GLY A 326 -26.22 -15.98 6.85
CA GLY A 326 -27.55 -16.34 6.35
C GLY A 326 -28.59 -16.58 7.45
N ARG A 327 -28.19 -17.00 8.67
CA ARG A 327 -29.13 -17.19 9.80
C ARG A 327 -29.79 -15.88 10.21
N HIS A 328 -29.06 -14.78 10.08
CA HIS A 328 -29.57 -13.45 10.35
C HIS A 328 -30.10 -12.79 9.08
N GLY A 329 -30.25 -13.48 7.94
CA GLY A 329 -30.78 -12.96 6.67
C GLY A 329 -30.18 -11.62 6.24
N LEU A 330 -28.96 -11.31 6.66
CA LEU A 330 -28.20 -10.16 6.22
C LEU A 330 -27.42 -10.58 4.98
N GLN A 331 -27.46 -9.75 3.93
CA GLN A 331 -26.69 -9.97 2.72
C GLN A 331 -25.34 -9.26 2.85
N ILE A 332 -24.27 -9.96 2.48
CA ILE A 332 -22.93 -9.39 2.34
C ILE A 332 -22.70 -9.16 0.85
N LEU A 333 -22.47 -7.91 0.47
CA LEU A 333 -22.02 -7.56 -0.87
C LEU A 333 -20.49 -7.72 -0.92
N ARG A 334 -20.00 -8.64 -1.75
CA ARG A 334 -18.56 -8.84 -1.96
C ARG A 334 -18.10 -8.06 -3.18
N LEU A 335 -17.06 -7.26 -3.03
CA LEU A 335 -16.44 -6.48 -4.09
C LEU A 335 -15.04 -7.01 -4.39
N SER A 336 -14.82 -7.47 -5.63
CA SER A 336 -13.51 -7.97 -6.05
C SER A 336 -12.52 -6.82 -6.30
N TYR A 337 -11.23 -7.15 -6.34
CA TYR A 337 -10.18 -6.19 -6.73
C TYR A 337 -10.45 -5.61 -8.12
N GLU A 338 -10.84 -6.44 -9.10
CA GLU A 338 -11.17 -6.00 -10.46
C GLU A 338 -12.35 -5.03 -10.45
N GLN A 339 -13.39 -5.29 -9.66
CA GLN A 339 -14.54 -4.39 -9.52
C GLN A 339 -14.13 -3.02 -8.98
N VAL A 340 -13.31 -2.99 -7.93
CA VAL A 340 -12.86 -1.73 -7.31
C VAL A 340 -11.90 -0.92 -8.20
N TRP A 341 -11.08 -1.60 -9.00
CA TRP A 341 -9.96 -0.97 -9.70
C TRP A 341 -10.11 -0.87 -11.22
N LEU A 342 -10.80 -1.79 -11.87
CA LEU A 342 -10.90 -1.89 -13.33
C LEU A 342 -12.30 -1.54 -13.85
N THR A 343 -13.37 -1.99 -13.16
CA THR A 343 -14.76 -1.70 -13.54
C THR A 343 -15.45 -0.83 -12.50
N TRP A 344 -14.74 0.21 -12.05
CA TRP A 344 -15.15 0.98 -10.88
C TRP A 344 -16.46 1.73 -11.09
N GLU A 345 -16.71 2.27 -12.27
CA GLU A 345 -17.94 3.02 -12.58
C GLU A 345 -19.17 2.13 -12.47
N ASP A 346 -19.19 0.98 -13.17
CA ASP A 346 -20.27 -0.01 -13.06
C ASP A 346 -20.45 -0.52 -11.62
N THR A 347 -19.34 -0.70 -10.89
CA THR A 347 -19.38 -1.16 -9.50
C THR A 347 -20.02 -0.12 -8.59
N GLN A 348 -19.77 1.18 -8.83
CA GLN A 348 -20.41 2.25 -8.06
C GLN A 348 -21.93 2.22 -8.22
N ASP A 349 -22.41 2.07 -9.46
CA ASP A 349 -23.84 2.03 -9.74
C ASP A 349 -24.51 0.82 -9.09
N ALA A 350 -23.91 -0.37 -9.21
CA ALA A 350 -24.39 -1.57 -8.56
C ALA A 350 -24.42 -1.47 -7.02
N VAL A 351 -23.41 -0.84 -6.41
CA VAL A 351 -23.39 -0.61 -4.95
C VAL A 351 -24.50 0.33 -4.53
N LEU A 352 -24.73 1.42 -5.27
CA LEU A 352 -25.80 2.38 -4.95
C LEU A 352 -27.19 1.76 -5.11
N GLU A 353 -27.41 0.99 -6.17
CA GLU A 353 -28.65 0.24 -6.40
C GLU A 353 -28.90 -0.76 -5.25
N THR A 354 -27.89 -1.53 -4.87
CA THR A 354 -27.97 -2.47 -3.74
C THR A 354 -28.36 -1.74 -2.44
N ILE A 355 -27.72 -0.61 -2.13
CA ILE A 355 -28.07 0.16 -0.93
C ILE A 355 -29.52 0.66 -0.98
N ALA A 356 -29.99 1.11 -2.16
CA ALA A 356 -31.34 1.61 -2.34
C ALA A 356 -32.41 0.52 -2.17
N GLU A 357 -32.17 -0.67 -2.74
CA GLU A 357 -33.14 -1.76 -2.75
C GLU A 357 -33.23 -2.49 -1.40
N VAL A 358 -32.10 -2.87 -0.82
CA VAL A 358 -32.08 -3.76 0.35
C VAL A 358 -31.70 -3.05 1.66
N GLY A 359 -31.19 -1.82 1.59
CA GLY A 359 -30.66 -1.11 2.77
C GLY A 359 -31.70 -0.87 3.87
N ALA A 360 -32.96 -0.58 3.53
CA ALA A 360 -34.01 -0.37 4.52
C ALA A 360 -34.31 -1.64 5.35
N PHE A 361 -34.25 -2.81 4.71
CA PHE A 361 -34.42 -4.09 5.40
C PHE A 361 -33.23 -4.38 6.33
N GLY A 362 -32.01 -4.18 5.82
CA GLY A 362 -30.79 -4.44 6.60
C GLY A 362 -30.68 -3.56 7.85
N ARG A 363 -31.02 -2.26 7.76
CA ARG A 363 -31.03 -1.35 8.92
C ARG A 363 -31.91 -1.86 10.06
N ARG A 364 -33.18 -2.16 9.78
CA ARG A 364 -34.13 -2.71 10.77
C ARG A 364 -33.68 -4.02 11.39
N LYS A 365 -32.81 -4.77 10.71
CA LYS A 365 -32.32 -6.05 11.20
C LYS A 365 -31.09 -5.87 12.10
N MET A 366 -30.16 -5.01 11.69
CA MET A 366 -29.02 -4.64 12.54
C MET A 366 -29.46 -3.99 13.85
N GLU A 367 -30.45 -3.10 13.82
CA GLU A 367 -31.02 -2.49 15.03
C GLU A 367 -31.54 -3.55 16.01
N ARG A 368 -32.21 -4.60 15.51
CA ARG A 368 -32.71 -5.70 16.35
C ARG A 368 -31.58 -6.56 16.93
N LEU A 369 -30.52 -6.81 16.17
CA LEU A 369 -29.37 -7.60 16.63
C LEU A 369 -28.52 -6.87 17.67
N LEU A 370 -28.46 -5.53 17.59
CA LEU A 370 -27.74 -4.72 18.58
C LEU A 370 -28.55 -4.49 19.87
N ALA A 371 -29.88 -4.64 19.80
CA ALA A 371 -30.78 -4.49 20.94
C ALA A 371 -30.99 -5.79 21.75
N SER A 372 -30.54 -6.92 21.23
CA SER A 372 -30.58 -8.25 21.86
C SER A 372 -29.25 -8.60 22.48
#